data_AF-A0A536EW65-F1
#
_entry.id   AF-A0A536EW65-F1
#
_cell.length_a   1.000
_cell.length_b   1.000
_cell.length_c   1.000
_cell.angle_alpha   90.00
_cell.angle_beta   90.00
_cell.angle_gamma   90.00
#
_symmetry.space_group_name_H-M   'P 1'
#
loop_
_entity.id
_entity.type
_entity.pdbx_description
1 polymer ?
#
loop_
_entity_poly.entity_id
_entity_poly.type
_entity_poly.pdbx_seq_one_letter_code
_entity_poly.pdbx_strand_id
1 'polypeptide(L)' 'MVEGPLIEAELKQLDAYWRAANYLSVGQIYLLANPLLREPL' A
#
# COMPACT_ATOMS: atom_id res chain seq x y z
N MET A 1 -16.40 -13.94 18.56
CA MET A 1 -15.11 -14.34 19.17
C MET A 1 -14.15 -14.65 18.03
N VAL A 2 -13.34 -13.69 17.58
CA VAL A 2 -12.16 -14.02 16.78
C VAL A 2 -10.98 -13.61 17.63
N GLU A 3 -10.58 -14.49 18.54
CA GLU A 3 -9.32 -14.38 19.26
C GLU A 3 -8.43 -15.54 18.80
N GLY A 4 -7.49 -15.19 17.94
CA GLY A 4 -6.50 -16.06 17.32
C GLY A 4 -5.63 -15.23 16.38
N PRO A 5 -4.39 -15.66 16.07
CA PRO A 5 -3.53 -14.96 15.13
C PRO A 5 -4.22 -14.78 13.77
N LEU A 6 -3.92 -13.65 13.10
CA LEU A 6 -4.49 -13.31 11.80
C LEU A 6 -4.34 -14.47 10.82
N ILE A 7 -5.42 -14.80 10.12
CA ILE A 7 -5.34 -15.78 9.05
C ILE A 7 -4.55 -15.20 7.88
N GLU A 8 -3.95 -16.06 7.05
CA GLU A 8 -3.08 -15.64 5.95
C GLU A 8 -3.74 -14.61 5.02
N ALA A 9 -5.05 -14.71 4.79
CA ALA A 9 -5.80 -13.76 3.98
C ALA A 9 -5.81 -12.34 4.60
N GLU A 10 -5.98 -12.24 5.92
CA GLU A 10 -5.97 -10.96 6.63
C GLU A 10 -4.58 -10.33 6.62
N LEU A 11 -3.52 -11.15 6.80
CA LEU A 11 -2.13 -10.69 6.68
C LEU A 11 -1.81 -10.17 5.28
N LYS A 12 -2.25 -10.88 4.23
CA LYS A 12 -2.09 -10.42 2.84
C LYS A 12 -2.81 -9.10 2.59
N GLN A 13 -4.00 -8.93 3.15
CA GLN A 13 -4.75 -7.69 2.99
C GLN A 13 -4.09 -6.52 3.72
N LEU A 14 -3.56 -6.75 4.92
CA LEU A 14 -2.79 -5.76 5.65
C LEU A 14 -1.50 -5.37 4.93
N ASP A 15 -0.75 -6.33 4.37
CA ASP A 15 0.44 -6.07 3.56
C ASP A 15 0.12 -5.22 2.33
N ALA A 16 -0.93 -5.61 1.59
CA ALA A 16 -1.37 -4.86 0.41
C ALA A 16 -1.75 -3.42 0.75
N TYR A 17 -2.49 -3.23 1.85
CA TYR A 17 -2.85 -1.90 2.35
C TYR A 17 -1.61 -1.09 2.73
N TRP A 18 -0.68 -1.69 3.48
CA TRP A 18 0.54 -1.03 3.91
C TRP A 18 1.41 -0.57 2.74
N ARG A 19 1.58 -1.43 1.73
CA ARG A 19 2.32 -1.08 0.50
C ARG A 19 1.65 0.04 -0.28
N ALA A 20 0.32 0.01 -0.41
CA ALA A 20 -0.43 1.07 -1.08
C ALA A 20 -0.29 2.42 -0.34
N ALA A 21 -0.44 2.42 0.98
CA ALA A 21 -0.31 3.62 1.80
C ALA A 21 1.11 4.22 1.72
N ASN A 22 2.15 3.39 1.79
CA ASN A 22 3.54 3.86 1.69
C ASN A 22 3.84 4.44 0.31
N TYR A 23 3.39 3.78 -0.77
CA TYR A 23 3.58 4.27 -2.13
C TYR A 23 2.91 5.63 -2.33
N LEU A 24 1.66 5.77 -1.87
CA LEU A 24 0.93 7.04 -1.96
C LEU A 24 1.59 8.14 -1.12
N SER A 25 2.07 7.82 0.09
CA SER A 25 2.75 8.79 0.96
C SER A 25 4.00 9.36 0.30
N VAL A 26 4.85 8.50 -0.27
CA VAL A 26 6.04 8.93 -1.03
C VAL A 26 5.62 9.72 -2.28
N GLY A 27 4.63 9.23 -3.03
CA GLY A 27 4.11 9.92 -4.21
C GLY A 27 3.62 11.33 -3.89
N GLN A 28 2.88 11.52 -2.80
CA GLN A 28 2.36 12.82 -2.36
C GLN A 28 3.47 13.81 -1.96
N ILE A 29 4.60 13.32 -1.45
CA ILE A 29 5.73 14.18 -1.04
C ILE A 29 6.59 14.60 -2.25
N TYR A 30 6.84 13.67 -3.17
CA TYR A 30 7.87 13.85 -4.20
C TYR A 30 7.35 14.04 -5.62
N LEU A 31 6.13 13.59 -5.94
CA LEU A 31 5.61 13.61 -7.30
C LEU A 31 4.52 14.68 -7.44
N LEU A 32 4.78 15.69 -8.28
CA LEU A 32 3.78 16.68 -8.70
C LEU A 32 2.80 16.12 -9.74
N ALA A 33 3.24 15.13 -10.53
CA ALA A 33 2.47 14.48 -11.59
C ALA A 33 2.90 13.02 -11.76
N ASN A 34 2.19 12.26 -12.62
CA ASN A 34 2.46 10.84 -12.88
C ASN A 34 2.54 9.95 -11.60
N PRO A 35 1.56 10.03 -10.67
CA PRO A 35 1.65 9.36 -9.37
C PRO A 35 1.56 7.83 -9.43
N LEU A 36 1.26 7.26 -10.60
CA LEU A 36 1.18 5.82 -10.83
C LEU A 36 2.19 5.33 -11.88
N LEU A 37 3.18 6.17 -12.24
CA LEU A 37 4.25 5.84 -13.19
C LEU A 37 3.75 5.20 -14.49
N ARG A 38 2.71 5.80 -15.09
CA ARG A 38 2.15 5.33 -16.38
C ARG A 38 3.11 5.59 -17.54
N GLU A 39 3.99 6.56 -17.35
CA GLU A 39 5.13 6.88 -18.20
C GLU A 39 6.42 6.78 -17.36
N PRO A 40 7.58 6.50 -17.98
CA PRO A 40 8.87 6.52 -17.28
C PRO A 40 9.10 7.85 -16.55
N LEU A 41 9.80 7.79 -15.42
CA LEU A 41 10.27 8.99 -14.70
C LEU A 41 11.30 9.78 -15.52
#